data_AF-A0A9X2X1Z2-F1
#
_entry.id   AF-A0A9X2X1Z2-F1
#
_cell.length_a   1.000
_cell.length_b   1.000
_cell.length_c   1.000
_cell.angle_alpha   90.00
_cell.angle_beta   90.00
_cell.angle_gamma   90.00
#
_symmetry.space_group_name_H-M   'P 1'
#
loop_
_entity.id
_entity.type
_entity.pdbx_description
1 polymer ?
#
loop_
_entity_poly.entity_id
_entity_poly.type
_entity_poly.pdbx_seq_one_letter_code
_entity_poly.pdbx_strand_id
1 'polypeptide(L)'
;MWGSWLNGLFVGAGLIIAIGAQNAFVLQRGLTHEYPWWVATVCALCDLMLIGAGVLGLGALLTSHSVLMQVARWGGVAFLCWQAWQAWRRVRRPSSLKAGGETRPRLWGVLMATLAVTLLNPHVYLDTVIMLGAIGAQQAVPEAFVGGAAMASLGWFFGLVGGASWLAPRLANPRAWQIIEGGICVILLLVAWQLATAPLGAA
;
A
#
# COMPACT_ATOMS: atom_id res chain seq x y z
N MET A 1 26.68 1.62 -3.91
CA MET A 1 25.92 2.43 -2.92
C MET A 1 24.92 3.37 -3.59
N TRP A 2 25.35 4.43 -4.30
CA TRP A 2 24.42 5.39 -4.93
C TRP A 2 23.44 4.78 -5.95
N GLY A 3 23.91 3.86 -6.80
CA GLY A 3 23.04 3.18 -7.78
C GLY A 3 21.91 2.38 -7.12
N SER A 4 22.22 1.60 -6.07
CA SER A 4 21.22 0.82 -5.33
C SER A 4 20.24 1.71 -4.58
N TRP A 5 20.71 2.83 -4.02
CA TRP A 5 19.84 3.82 -3.37
C TRP A 5 18.84 4.46 -4.34
N LEU A 6 19.31 4.95 -5.50
CA LEU A 6 18.43 5.51 -6.52
C LEU A 6 17.43 4.48 -7.05
N ASN A 7 17.87 3.24 -7.26
CA ASN A 7 17.00 2.15 -7.68
C ASN A 7 15.90 1.89 -6.64
N GLY A 8 16.26 1.81 -5.36
CA GLY A 8 15.29 1.69 -4.26
C GLY A 8 14.29 2.84 -4.20
N LEU A 9 14.76 4.07 -4.40
CA LEU A 9 13.91 5.26 -4.45
C LEU A 9 12.88 5.16 -5.59
N PHE A 10 13.30 4.85 -6.82
CA PHE A 10 12.38 4.82 -7.97
C PHE A 10 11.46 3.61 -7.97
N VAL A 11 11.97 2.42 -7.63
CA VAL A 11 11.16 1.20 -7.55
C VAL A 11 10.17 1.29 -6.38
N GLY A 12 10.64 1.76 -5.22
CA GLY A 12 9.78 2.03 -4.07
C GLY A 12 8.70 3.05 -4.40
N ALA A 13 9.06 4.18 -5.01
CA ALA A 13 8.08 5.18 -5.44
C ALA A 13 7.05 4.59 -6.42
N GLY A 14 7.48 3.87 -7.45
CA GLY A 14 6.58 3.28 -8.45
C GLY A 14 5.52 2.35 -7.85
N LEU A 15 5.90 1.58 -6.82
CA LEU A 15 5.00 0.61 -6.19
C LEU A 15 4.13 1.23 -5.10
N ILE A 16 4.67 2.18 -4.33
CA ILE A 16 3.95 2.85 -3.24
C ILE A 16 2.92 3.88 -3.79
N ILE A 17 3.23 4.50 -4.94
CA ILE A 17 2.35 5.51 -5.57
C ILE A 17 1.08 4.87 -6.14
N ALA A 18 1.11 3.59 -6.53
CA ALA A 18 -0.05 2.87 -7.02
C ALA A 18 -1.23 3.01 -6.02
N ILE A 19 -2.31 3.64 -6.44
CA ILE A 19 -3.39 4.04 -5.53
C ILE A 19 -4.17 2.80 -5.07
N GLY A 20 -3.94 2.39 -3.82
CA GLY A 20 -4.68 1.33 -3.13
C GLY A 20 -5.51 1.86 -1.95
N ALA A 21 -6.14 0.93 -1.20
CA ALA A 21 -6.97 1.25 -0.04
C ALA A 21 -6.24 2.04 1.07
N GLN A 22 -4.92 1.80 1.23
CA GLN A 22 -4.07 2.52 2.18
C GLN A 22 -3.91 3.99 1.80
N ASN A 23 -3.62 4.30 0.53
CA ASN A 23 -3.49 5.68 0.05
C ASN A 23 -4.81 6.46 0.16
N ALA A 24 -5.95 5.81 -0.13
CA ALA A 24 -7.27 6.41 0.03
C ALA A 24 -7.62 6.72 1.50
N PHE A 25 -7.27 5.82 2.42
CA PHE A 25 -7.48 6.04 3.86
C PHE A 25 -6.60 7.18 4.40
N VAL A 26 -5.32 7.23 4.03
CA VAL A 26 -4.40 8.32 4.39
C VAL A 26 -4.93 9.66 3.89
N LEU A 27 -5.41 9.70 2.64
CA LEU A 27 -6.00 10.89 2.04
C LEU A 27 -7.25 11.34 2.79
N GLN A 28 -8.15 10.42 3.13
CA GLN A 28 -9.38 10.73 3.87
C GLN A 28 -9.07 11.37 5.23
N ARG A 29 -8.08 10.84 5.96
CA ARG A 29 -7.64 11.42 7.25
C ARG A 29 -6.92 12.76 7.08
N GLY A 30 -6.16 12.91 5.98
CA GLY A 30 -5.61 14.19 5.54
C GLY A 30 -6.69 15.25 5.35
N LEU A 31 -7.77 14.89 4.68
CA LEU A 31 -8.90 15.76 4.36
C LEU A 31 -9.75 16.13 5.58
N THR A 32 -9.96 15.19 6.51
CA THR A 32 -10.73 15.46 7.74
C THR A 32 -9.89 16.15 8.82
N HIS A 33 -8.58 16.36 8.58
CA HIS A 33 -7.62 16.86 9.56
C HIS A 33 -7.57 16.04 10.87
N GLU A 34 -7.94 14.76 10.79
CA GLU A 34 -7.99 13.86 11.95
C GLU A 34 -6.69 13.06 12.07
N TYR A 35 -5.71 13.63 12.78
CA TYR A 35 -4.40 13.03 13.04
C TYR A 35 -3.61 12.60 11.78
N PRO A 36 -3.58 13.39 10.71
CA PRO A 36 -3.09 12.91 9.42
C PRO A 36 -1.58 12.63 9.44
N TRP A 37 -0.79 13.41 10.19
CA TRP A 37 0.65 13.18 10.36
C TRP A 37 0.96 11.88 11.11
N TRP A 38 0.10 11.50 12.07
CA TRP A 38 0.22 10.22 12.77
C TRP A 38 -0.07 9.05 11.83
N VAL A 39 -1.07 9.20 10.97
CA VAL A 39 -1.40 8.18 9.94
C VAL A 39 -0.22 8.01 8.98
N ALA A 40 0.35 9.10 8.45
CA ALA A 40 1.53 9.04 7.59
C ALA A 40 2.73 8.37 8.29
N THR A 41 2.96 8.69 9.56
CA THR A 41 4.04 8.09 10.35
C THR A 41 3.86 6.59 10.50
N VAL A 42 2.67 6.13 10.86
CA VAL A 42 2.38 4.69 11.00
C VAL A 42 2.57 3.96 9.66
N CYS A 43 2.07 4.52 8.56
CA CYS A 43 2.23 3.93 7.24
C CYS A 43 3.71 3.83 6.85
N ALA A 44 4.48 4.92 7.00
CA ALA A 44 5.90 4.91 6.68
C ALA A 44 6.72 3.96 7.57
N LEU A 45 6.37 3.84 8.86
CA LEU A 45 7.02 2.88 9.77
C LEU A 45 6.70 1.43 9.38
N CYS A 46 5.44 1.13 9.04
CA CYS A 46 5.06 -0.19 8.57
C CYS A 46 5.79 -0.55 7.27
N ASP A 47 5.80 0.36 6.30
CA ASP A 47 6.53 0.17 5.04
C ASP A 47 8.03 -0.05 5.29
N LEU A 48 8.66 0.76 6.15
CA LEU A 48 10.07 0.59 6.50
C LEU A 48 10.35 -0.79 7.10
N MET A 49 9.52 -1.24 8.03
CA MET A 49 9.64 -2.56 8.64
C MET A 49 9.44 -3.67 7.62
N LEU A 50 8.43 -3.58 6.75
CA LEU A 50 8.12 -4.59 5.75
C LEU A 50 9.15 -4.65 4.63
N ILE A 51 9.63 -3.51 4.14
CA ILE A 51 10.71 -3.43 3.15
C ILE A 51 12.00 -4.00 3.73
N GLY A 52 12.36 -3.62 4.95
CA GLY A 52 13.51 -4.17 5.65
C GLY A 52 13.38 -5.68 5.84
N ALA A 53 12.23 -6.15 6.34
CA ALA A 53 11.97 -7.57 6.52
C ALA A 53 11.97 -8.34 5.20
N GLY A 54 11.47 -7.77 4.10
CA GLY A 54 11.48 -8.39 2.77
C GLY A 54 12.87 -8.51 2.18
N VAL A 55 13.60 -7.39 2.12
CA VAL A 55 14.93 -7.32 1.49
C VAL A 55 15.98 -8.06 2.33
N LEU A 56 15.92 -7.96 3.66
CA LEU A 56 16.94 -8.54 4.55
C LEU A 56 16.57 -9.91 5.12
N GLY A 57 15.28 -10.30 5.12
CA GLY A 57 14.81 -11.52 5.78
C GLY A 57 14.03 -12.49 4.90
N LEU A 58 12.88 -12.08 4.37
CA LEU A 58 11.92 -12.97 3.72
C LEU A 58 12.33 -13.36 2.29
N GLY A 59 13.06 -12.51 1.58
CA GLY A 59 13.58 -12.80 0.23
C GLY A 59 14.49 -14.02 0.19
N ALA A 60 15.25 -14.27 1.26
CA ALA A 60 16.11 -15.45 1.39
C ALA A 60 15.35 -16.73 1.79
N LEU A 61 14.22 -16.61 2.50
CA LEU A 61 13.40 -17.74 2.94
C LEU A 61 12.40 -18.19 1.86
N LEU A 62 11.78 -17.26 1.13
CA LEU A 62 10.80 -17.59 0.11
C LEU A 62 11.40 -18.29 -1.12
N THR A 63 12.66 -17.99 -1.45
CA THR A 63 13.41 -18.70 -2.50
C THR A 63 13.73 -20.16 -2.13
N SER A 64 13.65 -20.51 -0.83
CA SER A 64 13.98 -21.85 -0.34
C SER A 64 12.80 -22.84 -0.32
N HIS A 65 11.54 -22.36 -0.28
CA HIS A 65 10.35 -23.23 -0.08
C HIS A 65 9.16 -22.87 -1.00
N SER A 66 8.98 -23.66 -2.06
CA SER A 66 7.95 -23.46 -3.09
C SER A 66 6.50 -23.59 -2.60
N VAL A 67 6.23 -24.42 -1.57
CA VAL A 67 4.89 -24.60 -0.99
C VAL A 67 4.43 -23.34 -0.24
N LEU A 68 5.34 -22.71 0.52
CA LEU A 68 5.04 -21.49 1.27
C LEU A 68 4.72 -20.34 0.31
N MET A 69 5.43 -20.26 -0.81
CA MET A 69 5.16 -19.32 -1.90
C MET A 69 3.77 -19.54 -2.52
N GLN A 70 3.34 -20.79 -2.72
CA GLN A 70 2.01 -21.09 -3.27
C GLN A 70 0.87 -20.74 -2.31
N VAL A 71 1.02 -21.03 -1.02
CA VAL A 71 0.01 -20.67 -0.01
C VAL A 71 -0.11 -19.15 0.10
N ALA A 72 1.02 -18.43 0.15
CA ALA A 72 1.04 -16.98 0.18
C ALA A 72 0.39 -16.37 -1.07
N ARG A 73 0.68 -16.94 -2.25
CA ARG A 73 0.11 -16.54 -3.53
C ARG A 73 -1.42 -16.67 -3.54
N TRP A 74 -1.96 -17.84 -3.27
CA TRP A 74 -3.41 -18.08 -3.33
C TRP A 74 -4.17 -17.37 -2.20
N GLY A 75 -3.55 -17.23 -1.02
CA GLY A 75 -4.06 -16.39 0.06
C GLY A 75 -4.15 -14.91 -0.37
N GLY A 76 -3.12 -14.40 -1.05
CA GLY A 76 -3.12 -13.07 -1.65
C GLY A 76 -4.24 -12.89 -2.67
N VAL A 77 -4.41 -13.83 -3.61
CA VAL A 77 -5.48 -13.79 -4.63
C VAL A 77 -6.87 -13.71 -4.00
N ALA A 78 -7.19 -14.61 -3.06
CA ALA A 78 -8.49 -14.65 -2.40
C ALA A 78 -8.81 -13.32 -1.69
N PHE A 79 -7.80 -12.74 -1.04
CA PHE A 79 -7.97 -11.47 -0.36
C PHE A 79 -8.12 -10.29 -1.32
N LEU A 80 -7.35 -10.24 -2.41
CA LEU A 80 -7.48 -9.17 -3.41
C LEU A 80 -8.88 -9.16 -4.04
N CYS A 81 -9.44 -10.33 -4.32
CA CYS A 81 -10.83 -10.48 -4.77
C CYS A 81 -11.84 -9.95 -3.73
N TRP A 82 -11.60 -10.22 -2.44
CA TRP A 82 -12.44 -9.69 -1.36
C TRP A 82 -12.36 -8.15 -1.26
N GLN A 83 -11.18 -7.55 -1.44
CA GLN A 83 -11.03 -6.09 -1.46
C GLN A 83 -11.68 -5.45 -2.70
N ALA A 84 -11.53 -6.07 -3.87
CA ALA A 84 -12.21 -5.62 -5.08
C ALA A 84 -13.73 -5.62 -4.90
N TRP A 85 -14.28 -6.66 -4.25
CA TRP A 85 -15.69 -6.72 -3.89
C TRP A 85 -16.12 -5.56 -2.96
N GLN A 86 -15.29 -5.21 -1.97
CA GLN A 86 -15.57 -4.07 -1.10
C GLN A 86 -15.52 -2.72 -1.86
N ALA A 87 -14.53 -2.51 -2.72
CA ALA A 87 -14.41 -1.32 -3.57
C ALA A 87 -15.63 -1.19 -4.51
N TRP A 88 -16.05 -2.28 -5.13
CA TRP A 88 -17.26 -2.35 -5.95
C TRP A 88 -18.53 -1.95 -5.19
N ARG A 89 -18.66 -2.39 -3.92
CA ARG A 89 -19.78 -1.98 -3.06
C ARG A 89 -19.75 -0.48 -2.77
N ARG A 90 -18.56 0.12 -2.59
CA ARG A 90 -18.37 1.58 -2.41
C ARG A 90 -18.71 2.38 -3.67
N VAL A 91 -18.47 1.84 -4.86
CA VAL A 91 -18.93 2.45 -6.14
C VAL A 91 -20.46 2.50 -6.21
N ARG A 92 -21.14 1.42 -5.82
CA ARG A 92 -22.62 1.29 -5.89
C ARG A 92 -23.37 2.07 -4.82
N ARG A 93 -22.75 2.27 -3.67
CA ARG A 93 -23.26 3.14 -2.61
C ARG A 93 -22.16 4.14 -2.27
N PRO A 94 -21.98 5.21 -3.07
CA PRO A 94 -21.06 6.26 -2.71
C PRO A 94 -21.59 6.87 -1.41
N SER A 95 -21.01 6.46 -0.28
CA SER A 95 -21.09 7.27 0.91
C SER A 95 -20.36 8.54 0.54
N SER A 96 -21.11 9.61 0.26
CA SER A 96 -20.55 10.94 0.45
C SER A 96 -19.89 10.96 1.82
N LEU A 97 -18.82 11.74 1.97
CA LEU A 97 -18.32 12.15 3.28
C LEU A 97 -19.49 12.80 4.02
N LYS A 98 -20.34 11.98 4.65
CA LYS A 98 -21.30 12.46 5.62
C LYS A 98 -20.40 12.88 6.77
N ALA A 99 -20.32 14.18 6.97
CA ALA A 99 -20.08 14.76 8.28
C ALA A 99 -21.24 14.30 9.19
N GLY A 100 -21.26 13.01 9.53
CA GLY A 100 -22.15 12.45 10.51
C GLY A 100 -21.61 12.87 11.86
N GLY A 101 -22.34 13.75 12.54
CA GLY A 101 -22.06 14.09 13.92
C GLY A 101 -22.12 12.82 14.76
N GLU A 102 -20.99 12.49 15.40
CA GLU A 102 -20.90 11.86 16.72
C GLU A 102 -19.41 11.62 17.03
N THR A 103 -18.89 12.37 18.00
CA THR A 103 -17.54 12.28 18.61
C THR A 103 -16.33 12.24 17.67
N ARG A 104 -15.45 13.25 17.78
CA ARG A 104 -14.10 13.21 17.17
C ARG A 104 -13.46 11.84 17.46
N PRO A 105 -13.01 11.10 16.44
CA PRO A 105 -12.43 9.78 16.64
C PRO A 105 -11.21 9.92 17.56
N ARG A 106 -11.09 9.01 18.53
CA ARG A 106 -9.91 8.99 19.41
C ARG A 106 -8.69 8.57 18.60
N LEU A 107 -7.53 9.19 18.87
CA LEU A 107 -6.25 8.88 18.22
C LEU A 107 -6.02 7.36 18.11
N TRP A 108 -6.24 6.62 19.20
CA TRP A 108 -6.09 5.16 19.23
C TRP A 108 -6.93 4.44 18.17
N GLY A 109 -8.19 4.86 17.98
CA GLY A 109 -9.07 4.27 16.97
C GLY A 109 -8.60 4.55 15.55
N VAL A 110 -8.03 5.74 15.30
CA VAL A 110 -7.42 6.09 14.00
C VAL A 110 -6.16 5.25 13.75
N LEU A 111 -5.28 5.12 14.74
CA LEU A 111 -4.06 4.32 14.62
C LEU A 111 -4.35 2.83 14.37
N MET A 112 -5.31 2.25 15.11
CA MET A 112 -5.74 0.86 14.90
C MET A 112 -6.35 0.67 13.51
N ALA A 113 -7.13 1.63 13.02
CA ALA A 113 -7.67 1.58 11.67
C ALA A 113 -6.56 1.69 10.60
N THR A 114 -5.56 2.56 10.79
CA THR A 114 -4.39 2.67 9.90
C THR A 114 -3.62 1.36 9.85
N LEU A 115 -3.29 0.79 11.02
CA LEU A 115 -2.60 -0.51 11.11
C LEU A 115 -3.44 -1.61 10.48
N ALA A 116 -4.76 -1.59 10.67
CA ALA A 116 -5.65 -2.56 10.06
C ALA A 116 -5.60 -2.47 8.52
N VAL A 117 -5.73 -1.27 7.96
CA VAL A 117 -5.72 -1.06 6.50
C VAL A 117 -4.35 -1.38 5.88
N THR A 118 -3.25 -1.06 6.57
CA THR A 118 -1.89 -1.35 6.08
C THR A 118 -1.54 -2.83 6.22
N LEU A 119 -1.65 -3.42 7.43
CA LEU A 119 -1.13 -4.76 7.71
C LEU A 119 -2.10 -5.88 7.34
N LEU A 120 -3.42 -5.69 7.40
CA LEU A 120 -4.33 -6.74 6.93
C LEU A 120 -4.40 -6.80 5.41
N ASN A 121 -3.82 -5.83 4.68
CA ASN A 121 -3.79 -5.83 3.23
C ASN A 121 -2.62 -6.69 2.70
N PRO A 122 -2.84 -7.90 2.16
CA PRO A 122 -1.80 -8.76 1.65
C PRO A 122 -1.20 -8.30 0.34
N HIS A 123 -1.80 -7.31 -0.32
CA HIS A 123 -1.10 -6.58 -1.38
C HIS A 123 0.18 -5.95 -0.84
N VAL A 124 0.17 -5.46 0.41
CA VAL A 124 1.36 -4.89 1.03
C VAL A 124 2.47 -5.93 1.11
N TYR A 125 2.17 -7.18 1.45
CA TYR A 125 3.18 -8.23 1.54
C TYR A 125 3.71 -8.62 0.17
N LEU A 126 2.85 -8.68 -0.85
CA LEU A 126 3.26 -8.97 -2.21
C LEU A 126 4.18 -7.88 -2.78
N ASP A 127 3.80 -6.61 -2.61
CA ASP A 127 4.56 -5.49 -3.15
C ASP A 127 5.85 -5.23 -2.38
N THR A 128 5.76 -5.15 -1.05
CA THR A 128 6.87 -4.68 -0.21
C THR A 128 7.79 -5.81 0.23
N VAL A 129 7.22 -6.94 0.66
CA VAL A 129 8.01 -8.03 1.23
C VAL A 129 8.52 -8.97 0.15
N ILE A 130 7.69 -9.30 -0.83
CA ILE A 130 8.03 -10.26 -1.88
C ILE A 130 8.72 -9.56 -3.05
N MET A 131 8.07 -8.60 -3.70
CA MET A 131 8.59 -8.00 -4.93
C MET A 131 9.73 -7.02 -4.66
N LEU A 132 9.55 -6.05 -3.74
CA LEU A 132 10.64 -5.17 -3.30
C LEU A 132 11.77 -5.96 -2.63
N GLY A 133 11.42 -7.00 -1.87
CA GLY A 133 12.38 -7.92 -1.27
C GLY A 133 13.26 -8.61 -2.30
N ALA A 134 12.67 -9.20 -3.34
CA ALA A 134 13.40 -9.85 -4.42
C ALA A 134 14.28 -8.88 -5.22
N ILE A 135 13.75 -7.71 -5.57
CA ILE A 135 14.50 -6.69 -6.33
C ILE A 135 15.64 -6.11 -5.49
N GLY A 136 15.38 -5.86 -4.20
CA GLY A 136 16.36 -5.31 -3.25
C GLY A 136 17.47 -6.30 -2.90
N ALA A 137 17.16 -7.59 -2.79
CA ALA A 137 18.16 -8.64 -2.51
C ALA A 137 19.16 -8.82 -3.66
N GLN A 138 18.78 -8.49 -4.89
CA GLN A 138 19.67 -8.56 -6.07
C GLN A 138 20.57 -7.32 -6.24
N GLN A 139 20.45 -6.32 -5.37
CA GLN A 139 21.25 -5.11 -5.47
C GLN A 139 22.67 -5.32 -4.96
N ALA A 140 23.63 -4.60 -5.55
CA ALA A 140 25.02 -4.61 -5.10
C ALA A 140 25.19 -4.17 -3.64
N VAL A 141 24.30 -3.29 -3.14
CA VAL A 141 24.21 -2.89 -1.73
C VAL A 141 22.74 -2.87 -1.31
N PRO A 142 22.18 -3.97 -0.77
CA PRO A 142 20.77 -4.08 -0.41
C PRO A 142 20.32 -3.06 0.65
N GLU A 143 21.17 -2.76 1.62
CA GLU A 143 20.89 -1.75 2.66
C GLU A 143 20.68 -0.35 2.06
N ALA A 144 21.46 0.00 1.04
CA ALA A 144 21.31 1.28 0.33
C ALA A 144 19.99 1.33 -0.44
N PHE A 145 19.54 0.20 -1.00
CA PHE A 145 18.24 0.08 -1.66
C PHE A 145 17.08 0.25 -0.66
N VAL A 146 17.16 -0.40 0.51
CA VAL A 146 16.17 -0.20 1.60
C VAL A 146 16.09 1.28 1.99
N GLY A 147 17.23 1.95 2.15
CA GLY A 147 17.28 3.38 2.46
C GLY A 147 16.63 4.26 1.38
N GLY A 148 16.79 3.91 0.09
CA GLY A 148 16.13 4.60 -1.02
C GLY A 148 14.62 4.41 -1.02
N ALA A 149 14.18 3.17 -0.88
CA ALA A 149 12.75 2.82 -0.84
C ALA A 149 12.03 3.43 0.38
N ALA A 150 12.70 3.45 1.53
CA ALA A 150 12.21 4.12 2.73
C ALA A 150 12.02 5.63 2.51
N MET A 151 12.96 6.29 1.83
CA MET A 151 12.85 7.71 1.51
C MET A 151 11.68 7.99 0.57
N ALA A 152 11.41 7.10 -0.40
CA ALA A 152 10.24 7.20 -1.26
C ALA A 152 8.93 7.10 -0.47
N SER A 153 8.83 6.12 0.45
CA SER A 153 7.66 5.95 1.33
C SER A 153 7.40 7.20 2.19
N LEU A 154 8.44 7.72 2.84
CA LEU A 154 8.37 8.93 3.65
C LEU A 154 7.92 10.13 2.81
N GLY A 155 8.59 10.38 1.69
CA GLY A 155 8.25 11.51 0.81
C GLY A 155 6.81 11.44 0.31
N TRP A 156 6.34 10.23 -0.04
CA TRP A 156 4.98 10.02 -0.53
C TRP A 156 3.92 10.25 0.57
N PHE A 157 3.97 9.54 1.69
CA PHE A 157 2.89 9.63 2.70
C PHE A 157 2.79 11.02 3.34
N PHE A 158 3.93 11.64 3.65
CA PHE A 158 3.94 13.01 4.17
C PHE A 158 3.52 14.02 3.10
N GLY A 159 3.92 13.82 1.84
CA GLY A 159 3.47 14.63 0.71
C GLY A 159 1.96 14.52 0.46
N LEU A 160 1.40 13.32 0.58
CA LEU A 160 -0.01 13.04 0.37
C LEU A 160 -0.88 13.68 1.46
N VAL A 161 -0.44 13.60 2.72
CA VAL A 161 -1.08 14.31 3.84
C VAL A 161 -0.95 15.83 3.71
N GLY A 162 0.25 16.34 3.39
CA GLY A 162 0.48 17.77 3.23
C GLY A 162 -0.29 18.36 2.04
N GLY A 163 -0.44 17.58 0.97
CA GLY A 163 -1.21 17.95 -0.22
C GLY A 163 -2.71 17.66 -0.13
N ALA A 164 -3.19 17.04 0.94
CA ALA A 164 -4.59 16.59 1.05
C ALA A 164 -5.57 17.76 0.87
N SER A 165 -5.31 18.91 1.47
CA SER A 165 -6.14 20.12 1.34
C SER A 165 -6.22 20.66 -0.09
N TRP A 166 -5.16 20.49 -0.90
CA TRP A 166 -5.15 20.85 -2.32
C TRP A 166 -5.86 19.80 -3.20
N LEU A 167 -5.86 18.53 -2.80
CA LEU A 167 -6.65 17.46 -3.43
C LEU A 167 -8.15 17.53 -3.06
N ALA A 168 -8.50 18.12 -1.92
CA ALA A 168 -9.87 18.22 -1.40
C ALA A 168 -10.93 18.74 -2.39
N PRO A 169 -10.71 19.85 -3.12
CA PRO A 169 -11.71 20.40 -4.03
C PRO A 169 -11.94 19.49 -5.25
N ARG A 170 -10.92 18.73 -5.65
CA ARG A 170 -10.98 17.81 -6.80
C ARG A 170 -11.68 16.50 -6.44
N LEU A 171 -11.59 16.06 -5.19
CA LEU A 171 -12.21 14.84 -4.67
C LEU A 171 -13.63 15.06 -4.11
N ALA A 172 -14.05 16.31 -3.93
CA ALA A 172 -15.42 16.66 -3.52
C ALA A 172 -16.50 16.20 -4.53
N ASN A 173 -16.11 15.93 -5.78
CA ASN A 173 -17.01 15.40 -6.80
C ASN A 173 -17.25 13.88 -6.58
N PRO A 174 -18.48 13.43 -6.29
CA PRO A 174 -18.79 12.01 -6.10
C PRO A 174 -18.38 11.15 -7.29
N ARG A 175 -18.41 11.70 -8.51
CA ARG A 175 -17.96 11.00 -9.72
C ARG A 175 -16.46 10.78 -9.73
N ALA A 176 -15.66 11.73 -9.24
CA ALA A 176 -14.21 11.55 -9.11
C ALA A 176 -13.91 10.42 -8.13
N TRP A 177 -14.64 10.36 -7.02
CA TRP A 177 -14.51 9.27 -6.04
C TRP A 177 -14.92 7.91 -6.59
N GLN A 178 -16.03 7.84 -7.33
CA GLN A 178 -16.47 6.61 -8.00
C GLN A 178 -15.52 6.15 -9.09
N ILE A 179 -14.92 7.07 -9.85
CA ILE A 179 -13.90 6.74 -10.87
C ILE A 179 -12.65 6.18 -10.19
N ILE A 180 -12.23 6.77 -9.07
CA ILE A 180 -11.09 6.29 -8.29
C ILE A 180 -11.38 4.90 -7.71
N GLU A 181 -12.50 4.70 -7.01
CA GLU A 181 -12.88 3.39 -6.45
C GLU A 181 -13.13 2.33 -7.53
N GLY A 182 -13.68 2.72 -8.69
CA GLY A 182 -13.83 1.86 -9.85
C GLY A 182 -12.48 1.45 -10.44
N GLY A 183 -11.55 2.41 -10.56
CA GLY A 183 -10.16 2.17 -10.97
C GLY A 183 -9.44 1.23 -10.01
N ILE A 184 -9.56 1.45 -8.69
CA ILE A 184 -9.01 0.58 -7.64
C ILE A 184 -9.59 -0.84 -7.76
N CYS A 185 -10.91 -0.98 -7.95
CA CYS A 185 -11.55 -2.28 -8.14
C CYS A 185 -10.97 -3.02 -9.36
N VAL A 186 -10.79 -2.33 -10.49
CA VAL A 186 -10.22 -2.91 -11.72
C VAL A 186 -8.76 -3.30 -11.50
N ILE A 187 -7.95 -2.42 -10.90
CA ILE A 187 -6.53 -2.68 -10.61
C ILE A 187 -6.40 -3.88 -9.67
N LEU A 188 -7.17 -3.96 -8.59
CA LEU A 188 -7.13 -5.09 -7.65
C LEU A 188 -7.49 -6.42 -8.33
N LEU A 189 -8.47 -6.42 -9.25
CA LEU A 189 -8.82 -7.61 -10.04
C LEU A 189 -7.72 -7.97 -11.04
N LEU A 190 -7.09 -6.98 -11.67
CA LEU A 190 -5.95 -7.19 -12.59
C LEU A 190 -4.74 -7.75 -11.85
N VAL A 191 -4.41 -7.22 -10.67
CA VAL A 191 -3.32 -7.73 -9.84
C VAL A 191 -3.66 -9.11 -9.29
N ALA A 192 -4.91 -9.36 -8.86
CA ALA A 192 -5.34 -10.70 -8.47
C ALA A 192 -5.18 -11.70 -9.63
N TRP A 193 -5.54 -11.30 -10.84
CA TRP A 193 -5.38 -12.11 -12.05
C TRP A 193 -3.91 -12.35 -12.40
N GLN A 194 -3.08 -11.30 -12.40
CA GLN A 194 -1.66 -11.40 -12.66
C GLN A 194 -0.98 -12.27 -11.60
N LEU A 195 -1.33 -12.09 -10.32
CA LEU A 195 -0.85 -12.93 -9.24
C LEU A 195 -1.33 -14.37 -9.39
N ALA A 196 -2.55 -14.64 -9.85
CA ALA A 196 -3.07 -15.99 -10.11
C ALA A 196 -2.47 -16.67 -11.35
N THR A 197 -1.96 -15.89 -12.31
CA THR A 197 -1.43 -16.39 -13.60
C THR A 197 0.10 -16.30 -13.73
N ALA A 198 0.79 -15.58 -12.85
CA ALA A 198 2.26 -15.51 -12.81
C ALA A 198 2.89 -16.92 -12.79
N PRO A 199 3.80 -17.26 -13.71
CA PRO A 199 4.48 -18.55 -13.66
C PRO A 199 5.30 -18.65 -12.35
N LEU A 200 5.10 -19.73 -11.58
CA LEU A 200 5.94 -20.05 -10.43
C LEU A 200 7.26 -20.60 -10.96
N GLY A 201 8.18 -19.70 -11.30
CA GLY A 201 9.51 -20.06 -11.77
C GLY A 201 9.99 -19.19 -12.92
N ALA A 202 10.73 -18.14 -12.57
CA ALA A 202 12.03 -17.94 -13.20
C ALA A 202 13.04 -18.04 -12.05
N ALA A 203 13.62 -19.24 -11.95
CA ALA A 203 14.88 -19.44 -11.24
C ALA A 203 15.99 -18.66 -11.94
#